data_AF-A0A258HW70-F1
#
_entry.id   AF-A0A258HW70-F1
#
_cell.length_a   1.000
_cell.length_b   1.000
_cell.length_c   1.000
_cell.angle_alpha   90.00
_cell.angle_beta   90.00
_cell.angle_gamma   90.00
#
_symmetry.space_group_name_H-M   'P 1'
#
loop_
_entity.id
_entity.type
_entity.pdbx_description
1 polymer ?
#
loop_
_entity_poly.entity_id
_entity_poly.type
_entity_poly.pdbx_seq_one_letter_code
_entity_poly.pdbx_strand_id
1 'polypeptide(L)'
;MAKKPTDPLARMIAAQTKRNREAAALESRKALAARQELVPIAGTTIVPDARYSERTRRPYGEGPWKAESEKVAWTDPATGYPCIILRQPGGELAGYVGVEPHHALAGWAADALPGSINDGLHRPVNYGAACQEAIPERISICHVPRARHNTPSQALHQGREPGRSGQEHGEDLAWWFGMTMDGPQDYIPRRDTSGLSRDRGQVYRDEHFVCAQVTVLAGKLKALDDAAKSTSGSTPGADTGALPAPKREDRA
;
A
#
# COMPACT_ATOMS: atom_id res chain seq x y z
N MET A 1 -30.18 7.32 -17.25
CA MET A 1 -30.44 6.47 -16.06
C MET A 1 -30.37 5.02 -16.50
N ALA A 2 -29.28 4.30 -16.21
CA ALA A 2 -29.16 2.88 -16.57
C ALA A 2 -29.95 2.04 -15.56
N LYS A 3 -31.02 1.39 -16.03
CA LYS A 3 -31.89 0.53 -15.22
C LYS A 3 -31.03 -0.59 -14.60
N LYS A 4 -31.08 -0.74 -13.27
CA LYS A 4 -30.58 -1.95 -12.60
C LYS A 4 -31.24 -3.16 -13.29
N PRO A 5 -30.50 -4.23 -13.60
CA PRO A 5 -31.12 -5.45 -14.11
C PRO A 5 -32.09 -5.96 -13.04
N THR A 6 -33.38 -5.90 -13.38
CA THR A 6 -34.50 -6.43 -12.59
C THR A 6 -34.64 -7.94 -12.73
N ASP A 7 -33.93 -8.53 -13.69
CA ASP A 7 -33.92 -9.97 -13.94
C ASP A 7 -33.01 -10.72 -12.94
N PRO A 8 -33.56 -11.63 -12.12
CA PRO A 8 -32.80 -12.46 -11.19
C PRO A 8 -31.72 -13.31 -11.87
N LEU A 9 -31.97 -13.78 -13.10
CA LEU A 9 -31.04 -14.62 -13.84
C LEU A 9 -29.80 -13.81 -14.26
N ALA A 10 -30.01 -12.60 -14.78
CA ALA A 10 -28.91 -11.67 -15.12
C ALA A 10 -28.02 -11.33 -13.90
N ARG A 11 -28.60 -11.20 -12.70
CA ARG A 11 -27.82 -10.97 -11.46
C ARG A 11 -26.98 -12.19 -11.08
N MET A 12 -27.55 -13.39 -11.18
CA MET A 12 -26.82 -14.63 -10.89
C MET A 12 -25.65 -14.83 -11.87
N ILE A 13 -25.87 -14.59 -13.16
CA ILE A 13 -24.82 -14.69 -14.18
C ILE A 13 -23.71 -13.66 -13.92
N ALA A 14 -24.05 -12.41 -13.60
CA ALA A 14 -23.07 -11.39 -13.27
C ALA A 14 -22.24 -11.74 -12.02
N ALA A 15 -22.90 -12.26 -10.97
CA ALA A 15 -22.24 -12.70 -9.74
C ALA A 15 -21.32 -13.92 -9.95
N GLN A 16 -21.74 -14.87 -10.80
CA GLN A 16 -20.90 -16.01 -11.16
C GLN A 16 -19.69 -15.57 -12.00
N THR A 17 -19.90 -14.66 -12.95
CA THR A 17 -18.83 -14.11 -13.79
C THR A 17 -17.81 -13.35 -12.94
N LYS A 18 -18.27 -12.59 -11.94
CA LYS A 18 -17.40 -11.91 -10.97
C LYS A 18 -16.56 -12.91 -10.18
N ARG A 19 -17.19 -13.93 -9.58
CA ARG A 19 -16.49 -14.99 -8.83
C ARG A 19 -15.47 -15.73 -9.69
N ASN A 20 -15.82 -16.05 -10.94
CA ASN A 20 -14.91 -16.72 -11.87
C ASN A 20 -13.70 -15.84 -12.23
N ARG A 21 -13.88 -14.52 -12.38
CA ARG A 21 -12.78 -13.57 -12.61
C ARG A 21 -11.87 -13.42 -11.39
N GLU A 22 -12.44 -13.33 -10.19
CA GLU A 22 -11.68 -13.28 -8.93
C GLU A 22 -10.87 -14.56 -8.73
N ALA A 23 -11.47 -15.73 -8.99
CA ALA A 23 -10.77 -17.01 -8.94
C ALA A 23 -9.65 -17.10 -9.99
N ALA A 24 -9.89 -16.65 -11.22
CA ALA A 24 -8.87 -16.65 -12.27
C ALA A 24 -7.71 -15.67 -11.97
N ALA A 25 -8.02 -14.51 -11.37
CA ALA A 25 -7.00 -13.56 -10.91
C ALA A 25 -6.18 -14.14 -9.76
N LEU A 26 -6.82 -14.81 -8.80
CA LEU A 26 -6.16 -15.51 -7.71
C LEU A 26 -5.25 -16.64 -8.23
N GLU A 27 -5.73 -17.46 -9.16
CA GLU A 27 -4.93 -18.54 -9.76
C GLU A 27 -3.79 -18.01 -10.63
N SER A 28 -4.00 -16.92 -11.38
CA SER A 28 -2.91 -16.26 -12.12
C SER A 28 -1.85 -15.70 -11.18
N ARG A 29 -2.25 -15.12 -10.03
CA ARG A 29 -1.34 -14.64 -8.99
C ARG A 29 -0.58 -15.80 -8.34
N LYS A 30 -1.26 -16.89 -7.99
CA LYS A 30 -0.60 -18.11 -7.48
C LYS A 30 0.41 -18.68 -8.48
N ALA A 31 0.06 -18.71 -9.77
CA ALA A 31 0.95 -19.20 -10.82
C ALA A 31 2.15 -18.27 -11.08
N LEU A 32 1.99 -16.95 -10.89
CA LEU A 32 3.10 -16.00 -10.94
C LEU A 32 4.00 -16.15 -9.71
N ALA A 33 3.40 -16.26 -8.52
CA ALA A 33 4.12 -16.49 -7.27
C ALA A 33 4.90 -17.81 -7.29
N ALA A 34 4.35 -18.87 -7.89
CA ALA A 34 5.02 -20.15 -8.07
C ALA A 34 6.19 -20.13 -9.06
N ARG A 35 6.27 -19.12 -9.93
CA ARG A 35 7.36 -18.92 -10.90
C ARG A 35 8.43 -17.95 -10.41
N GLN A 36 8.14 -17.19 -9.37
CA GLN A 36 9.11 -16.32 -8.73
C GLN A 36 9.86 -17.14 -7.70
N GLU A 37 11.20 -17.08 -7.76
CA GLU A 37 12.04 -17.73 -6.76
C GLU A 37 11.69 -17.13 -5.39
N LEU A 38 11.45 -18.02 -4.40
CA LEU A 38 11.23 -17.64 -3.01
C LEU A 38 12.54 -17.04 -2.49
N VAL A 39 12.70 -15.73 -2.70
CA VAL A 39 13.85 -15.03 -2.13
C VAL A 39 13.46 -14.68 -0.70
N PRO A 40 14.25 -15.09 0.31
CA PRO A 40 14.06 -14.58 1.66
C PRO A 40 14.29 -13.08 1.60
N ILE A 41 13.21 -12.31 1.60
CA ILE A 41 13.28 -10.92 1.97
C ILE A 41 13.37 -10.98 3.48
N ALA A 42 14.59 -10.74 3.97
CA ALA A 42 14.77 -10.42 5.36
C ALA A 42 14.39 -11.54 6.37
N GLY A 43 14.43 -12.81 5.98
CA GLY A 43 14.08 -13.92 6.89
C GLY A 43 12.56 -14.18 7.00
N THR A 44 11.74 -13.43 6.28
CA THR A 44 10.33 -13.75 6.03
C THR A 44 10.19 -14.30 4.62
N THR A 45 9.40 -15.36 4.44
CA THR A 45 9.14 -15.93 3.11
C THR A 45 8.07 -15.08 2.41
N ILE A 46 8.47 -13.96 1.84
CA ILE A 46 7.62 -13.11 1.00
C ILE A 46 7.90 -13.42 -0.46
N VAL A 47 6.85 -13.54 -1.26
CA VAL A 47 6.97 -13.67 -2.71
C VAL A 47 6.88 -12.27 -3.32
N PRO A 48 7.99 -11.68 -3.81
CA PRO A 48 7.96 -10.33 -4.36
C PRO A 48 7.24 -10.30 -5.71
N ASP A 49 6.18 -9.50 -5.79
CA ASP A 49 5.49 -9.20 -7.05
C ASP A 49 6.41 -8.39 -8.00
N ALA A 50 7.21 -7.47 -7.45
CA ALA A 50 8.22 -6.71 -8.17
C ALA A 50 9.44 -6.36 -7.31
N ARG A 51 10.62 -6.31 -7.94
CA ARG A 51 11.89 -5.92 -7.31
C ARG A 51 12.71 -5.08 -8.28
N TYR A 52 13.20 -3.94 -7.81
CA TYR A 52 13.97 -3.01 -8.63
C TYR A 52 15.28 -2.62 -7.96
N SER A 53 16.32 -2.55 -8.80
CA SER A 53 17.59 -1.94 -8.44
C SER A 53 17.74 -0.59 -9.14
N GLU A 54 17.82 0.48 -8.36
CA GLU A 54 17.96 1.85 -8.87
C GLU A 54 19.22 2.49 -8.29
N ARG A 55 20.28 2.52 -9.10
CA ARG A 55 21.60 3.00 -8.68
C ARG A 55 21.57 4.42 -8.12
N THR A 56 20.68 5.28 -8.60
CA THR A 56 20.57 6.67 -8.12
C THR A 56 20.09 6.75 -6.66
N ARG A 57 19.38 5.73 -6.17
CA ARG A 57 18.88 5.62 -4.79
C ARG A 57 19.81 4.83 -3.86
N ARG A 58 20.73 4.03 -4.39
CA ARG A 58 21.68 3.23 -3.61
C ARG A 58 22.62 4.10 -2.78
N PRO A 59 22.78 3.87 -1.47
CA PRO A 59 23.80 4.58 -0.68
C PRO A 59 25.21 4.14 -1.06
N TYR A 60 26.16 5.05 -0.87
CA TYR A 60 27.59 4.76 -1.07
C TYR A 60 28.18 4.13 0.19
N GLY A 61 29.35 3.49 0.05
CA GLY A 61 30.08 2.90 1.17
C GLY A 61 29.55 1.53 1.62
N GLU A 62 30.16 1.00 2.67
CA GLU A 62 29.85 -0.31 3.24
C GLU A 62 28.64 -0.26 4.17
N GLY A 63 27.70 -1.19 3.97
CA GLY A 63 26.54 -1.37 4.83
C GLY A 63 25.55 -2.40 4.30
N PRO A 64 24.49 -2.70 5.08
CA PRO A 64 23.46 -3.68 4.71
C PRO A 64 22.80 -3.41 3.36
N TRP A 65 22.66 -2.13 3.01
CA TRP A 65 22.08 -1.65 1.75
C TRP A 65 22.76 -2.17 0.47
N LYS A 66 23.95 -2.78 0.55
CA LYS A 66 24.59 -3.42 -0.62
C LYS A 66 23.84 -4.68 -1.09
N ALA A 67 23.25 -5.44 -0.17
CA ALA A 67 22.48 -6.65 -0.48
C ALA A 67 20.98 -6.36 -0.70
N GLU A 68 20.52 -5.20 -0.26
CA GLU A 68 19.14 -4.76 -0.36
C GLU A 68 18.79 -4.22 -1.76
N SER A 69 17.50 -4.21 -2.04
CA SER A 69 16.92 -3.50 -3.16
C SER A 69 16.52 -2.08 -2.81
N GLU A 70 16.21 -1.33 -3.85
CA GLU A 70 15.77 0.06 -3.77
C GLU A 70 14.26 0.13 -3.83
N LYS A 71 13.62 -0.87 -4.44
CA LYS A 71 12.20 -1.12 -4.29
C LYS A 71 11.90 -2.61 -4.27
N VAL A 72 11.01 -2.99 -3.36
CA VAL A 72 10.38 -4.31 -3.30
C VAL A 72 8.89 -4.09 -3.16
N ALA A 73 8.08 -4.77 -3.95
CA ALA A 73 6.64 -4.77 -3.82
C ALA A 73 6.12 -6.20 -3.72
N TRP A 74 5.11 -6.40 -2.88
CA TRP A 74 4.47 -7.69 -2.66
C TRP A 74 3.03 -7.49 -2.20
N THR A 75 2.26 -8.57 -2.15
CA THR A 75 0.98 -8.59 -1.47
C THR A 75 1.15 -9.22 -0.10
N ASP A 76 0.77 -8.51 0.97
CA ASP A 76 0.71 -9.08 2.31
C ASP A 76 -0.30 -10.25 2.33
N PRO A 77 0.14 -11.49 2.64
CA PRO A 77 -0.70 -12.67 2.49
C PRO A 77 -1.84 -12.73 3.52
N ALA A 78 -1.69 -12.08 4.68
CA ALA A 78 -2.69 -12.09 5.74
C ALA A 78 -3.87 -11.16 5.42
N THR A 79 -3.58 -9.99 4.84
CA THR A 79 -4.59 -8.94 4.57
C THR A 79 -5.02 -8.86 3.11
N GLY A 80 -4.19 -9.37 2.20
CA GLY A 80 -4.36 -9.21 0.75
C GLY A 80 -3.97 -7.81 0.23
N TYR A 81 -3.41 -6.95 1.08
CA TYR A 81 -3.07 -5.58 0.68
C TYR A 81 -1.72 -5.51 -0.06
N PRO A 82 -1.60 -4.68 -1.12
CA PRO A 82 -0.33 -4.41 -1.75
C PRO A 82 0.57 -3.62 -0.80
N CYS A 83 1.84 -4.00 -0.77
CA CYS A 83 2.86 -3.49 0.12
C CYS A 83 4.11 -3.12 -0.67
N ILE A 84 4.80 -2.06 -0.23
CA ILE A 84 6.04 -1.59 -0.85
C ILE A 84 7.07 -1.27 0.23
N ILE A 85 8.31 -1.70 0.01
CA ILE A 85 9.51 -1.08 0.57
C ILE A 85 10.12 -0.24 -0.54
N LEU A 86 10.39 1.03 -0.26
CA LEU A 86 11.00 1.95 -1.22
C LEU A 86 12.07 2.80 -0.54
N ARG A 87 13.25 2.83 -1.18
CA ARG A 87 14.39 3.61 -0.74
C ARG A 87 14.23 5.08 -1.10
N GLN A 88 14.33 5.91 -0.07
CA GLN A 88 14.22 7.35 -0.17
C GLN A 88 15.53 7.99 -0.61
N PRO A 89 15.52 9.26 -1.06
CA PRO A 89 16.72 9.92 -1.58
C PRO A 89 17.89 10.02 -0.58
N GLY A 90 17.60 10.03 0.72
CA GLY A 90 18.61 10.02 1.80
C GLY A 90 19.21 8.64 2.09
N GLY A 91 18.72 7.58 1.45
CA GLY A 91 19.21 6.21 1.62
C GLY A 91 18.48 5.39 2.68
N GLU A 92 17.65 6.03 3.50
CA GLU A 92 16.67 5.38 4.37
C GLU A 92 15.62 4.62 3.57
N LEU A 93 15.01 3.63 4.21
CA LEU A 93 13.88 2.91 3.65
C LEU A 93 12.57 3.51 4.17
N ALA A 94 11.54 3.44 3.33
CA ALA A 94 10.16 3.70 3.72
C ALA A 94 9.30 2.49 3.37
N GLY A 95 8.28 2.27 4.18
CA GLY A 95 7.31 1.20 4.03
C GLY A 95 5.93 1.75 3.71
N TYR A 96 5.21 1.11 2.79
CA TYR A 96 3.89 1.54 2.35
C TYR A 96 2.91 0.37 2.24
N VAL A 97 1.65 0.65 2.51
CA VAL A 97 0.50 -0.25 2.33
C VAL A 97 -0.55 0.48 1.49
N GLY A 98 -0.96 -0.14 0.39
CA GLY A 98 -2.04 0.35 -0.45
C GLY A 98 -3.36 -0.25 0.01
N VAL A 99 -4.39 0.59 0.10
CA VAL A 99 -5.77 0.16 0.35
C VAL A 99 -6.65 0.47 -0.85
N GLU A 100 -7.68 -0.35 -1.04
CA GLU A 100 -8.63 -0.14 -2.14
C GLU A 100 -9.46 1.15 -1.95
N PRO A 101 -10.03 1.72 -3.04
CA PRO A 101 -10.86 2.93 -2.98
C PRO A 101 -12.08 2.86 -2.05
N HIS A 102 -12.51 1.66 -1.68
CA HIS A 102 -13.66 1.42 -0.80
C HIS A 102 -13.27 1.22 0.67
N HIS A 103 -11.98 1.28 1.00
CA HIS A 103 -11.49 1.21 2.36
C HIS A 103 -11.96 2.41 3.17
N ALA A 104 -12.29 2.21 4.46
CA ALA A 104 -12.81 3.26 5.33
C ALA A 104 -11.91 4.52 5.41
N LEU A 105 -10.60 4.32 5.25
CA LEU A 105 -9.59 5.38 5.28
C LEU A 105 -9.09 5.82 3.90
N ALA A 106 -9.64 5.30 2.80
CA ALA A 106 -9.23 5.78 1.48
C ALA A 106 -9.52 7.28 1.31
N GLY A 107 -8.53 8.05 0.87
CA GLY A 107 -8.66 9.50 0.62
C GLY A 107 -8.31 10.40 1.80
N TRP A 108 -7.92 9.84 2.95
CA TRP A 108 -7.48 10.59 4.11
C TRP A 108 -5.98 10.81 4.11
N ALA A 109 -5.54 12.03 4.46
CA ALA A 109 -4.15 12.32 4.73
C ALA A 109 -3.65 11.57 5.99
N ALA A 110 -2.33 11.45 6.14
CA ALA A 110 -1.71 10.68 7.22
C ALA A 110 -2.00 11.24 8.63
N ASP A 111 -2.12 12.55 8.76
CA ASP A 111 -2.40 13.25 10.01
C ASP A 111 -3.87 13.15 10.46
N ALA A 112 -4.77 12.84 9.53
CA ALA A 112 -6.18 12.59 9.83
C ALA A 112 -6.46 11.15 10.30
N LEU A 113 -5.43 10.30 10.38
CA LEU A 113 -5.57 8.93 10.82
C LEU A 113 -5.83 8.83 12.34
N PRO A 114 -6.70 7.90 12.79
CA PRO A 114 -6.85 7.62 14.21
C PRO A 114 -5.52 7.27 14.85
N GLY A 115 -5.25 7.85 16.03
CA GLY A 115 -3.98 7.64 16.75
C GLY A 115 -3.64 6.17 17.00
N SER A 116 -4.65 5.31 17.17
CA SER A 116 -4.49 3.86 17.37
C SER A 116 -3.84 3.13 16.20
N ILE A 117 -3.84 3.71 15.00
CA ILE A 117 -3.06 3.18 13.87
C ILE A 117 -1.56 3.24 14.17
N ASN A 118 -1.11 4.24 14.92
CA ASN A 118 0.31 4.46 15.20
C ASN A 118 0.87 3.58 16.34
N ASP A 119 0.02 2.96 17.15
CA ASP A 119 0.46 2.18 18.33
C ASP A 119 1.39 1.01 17.95
N GLY A 120 2.61 0.98 18.46
CA GLY A 120 3.56 -0.11 18.17
C GLY A 120 4.18 -0.06 16.77
N LEU A 121 3.85 0.95 15.95
CA LEU A 121 4.67 1.28 14.80
C LEU A 121 5.95 1.98 15.29
N HIS A 122 7.06 1.73 14.59
CA HIS A 122 8.34 2.41 14.83
C HIS A 122 8.18 3.91 14.71
N ARG A 123 7.33 4.35 13.76
CA ARG A 123 6.97 5.74 13.57
C ARG A 123 5.50 5.89 13.21
N PRO A 124 4.90 7.04 13.52
CA PRO A 124 3.59 7.37 13.00
C PRO A 124 3.57 7.31 11.48
N VAL A 125 2.42 6.93 10.92
CA VAL A 125 2.14 7.07 9.50
C VAL A 125 2.34 8.55 9.14
N ASN A 126 3.18 8.82 8.15
CA ASN A 126 3.54 10.17 7.72
C ASN A 126 3.28 10.39 6.22
N TYR A 127 2.73 9.38 5.55
CA TYR A 127 2.36 9.43 4.15
C TYR A 127 0.93 8.88 3.98
N GLY A 128 0.11 9.61 3.22
CA GLY A 128 -1.29 9.27 2.93
C GLY A 128 -1.71 9.96 1.64
N ALA A 129 -1.60 9.26 0.51
CA ALA A 129 -1.91 9.84 -0.80
C ALA A 129 -2.23 8.77 -1.85
N ALA A 130 -2.78 9.21 -2.98
CA ALA A 130 -2.97 8.36 -4.14
C ALA A 130 -1.64 7.90 -4.76
N CYS A 131 -1.73 6.89 -5.62
CA CYS A 131 -0.64 6.38 -6.45
C CYS A 131 0.11 7.48 -7.22
N GLN A 132 1.44 7.36 -7.31
CA GLN A 132 2.31 8.29 -8.05
C GLN A 132 2.53 7.84 -9.50
N GLU A 133 1.46 7.74 -10.29
CA GLU A 133 1.50 7.16 -11.64
C GLU A 133 2.48 7.87 -12.60
N ALA A 134 2.58 9.20 -12.51
CA ALA A 134 3.47 9.98 -13.37
C ALA A 134 4.97 9.78 -13.08
N ILE A 135 5.31 9.08 -11.99
CA ILE A 135 6.69 8.82 -11.57
C ILE A 135 7.03 7.35 -11.86
N PRO A 136 8.20 7.05 -12.47
CA PRO A 136 8.56 5.68 -12.81
C PRO A 136 8.46 4.72 -11.62
N GLU A 137 7.80 3.57 -11.82
CA GLU A 137 7.45 2.60 -10.77
C GLU A 137 8.65 2.22 -9.90
N ARG A 138 9.84 2.05 -10.50
CA ARG A 138 11.07 1.68 -9.77
C ARG A 138 11.49 2.66 -8.65
N ILE A 139 10.98 3.90 -8.66
CA ILE A 139 11.30 4.95 -7.67
C ILE A 139 10.07 5.58 -7.01
N SER A 140 8.86 5.09 -7.32
CA SER A 140 7.60 5.72 -6.91
C SER A 140 6.72 4.78 -6.10
N ILE A 141 5.74 5.36 -5.42
CA ILE A 141 4.70 4.63 -4.69
C ILE A 141 3.60 4.29 -5.70
N CYS A 142 3.84 3.22 -6.44
CA CYS A 142 2.98 2.67 -7.48
C CYS A 142 3.21 1.16 -7.56
N HIS A 143 2.14 0.36 -7.56
CA HIS A 143 2.21 -1.09 -7.78
C HIS A 143 1.31 -1.42 -8.96
N VAL A 144 1.90 -1.59 -10.15
CA VAL A 144 1.18 -2.08 -11.33
C VAL A 144 1.64 -3.51 -11.56
N PRO A 145 0.77 -4.53 -11.50
CA PRO A 145 1.15 -5.86 -11.94
C PRO A 145 1.52 -5.80 -13.42
N ARG A 146 2.62 -6.49 -13.79
CA ARG A 146 3.21 -6.50 -15.14
C ARG A 146 2.24 -6.73 -16.30
N ALA A 147 1.05 -7.27 -16.06
CA ALA A 147 0.03 -7.49 -17.08
C ALA A 147 -0.54 -6.21 -17.74
N ARG A 148 -0.25 -5.00 -17.23
CA ARG A 148 -0.88 -3.75 -17.69
C ARG A 148 0.05 -2.72 -18.33
N HIS A 149 1.30 -3.06 -18.66
CA HIS A 149 2.28 -2.13 -19.27
C HIS A 149 1.88 -1.51 -20.63
N ASN A 150 0.74 -1.88 -21.24
CA ASN A 150 0.35 -1.43 -22.60
C ASN A 150 -0.82 -0.42 -22.66
N THR A 151 -1.33 0.07 -21.53
CA THR A 151 -2.38 1.12 -21.54
C THR A 151 -1.96 2.27 -20.61
N PRO A 152 -1.84 3.51 -21.11
CA PRO A 152 -1.65 4.68 -20.24
C PRO A 152 -2.85 4.78 -19.29
N SER A 153 -2.64 4.76 -17.98
CA SER A 153 -3.71 4.91 -17.00
C SER A 153 -4.11 6.40 -16.92
N GLN A 154 -4.84 6.87 -17.92
CA GLN A 154 -5.48 8.19 -17.90
C GLN A 154 -6.72 8.26 -16.98
N ALA A 155 -6.83 7.39 -15.96
CA ALA A 155 -8.03 7.28 -15.15
C ALA A 155 -8.10 8.34 -14.02
N LEU A 156 -8.54 9.53 -14.40
CA LEU A 156 -9.46 10.40 -13.63
C LEU A 156 -9.07 10.77 -12.18
N HIS A 157 -8.21 11.78 -12.05
CA HIS A 157 -8.20 12.70 -10.89
C HIS A 157 -8.82 14.08 -11.20
N GLN A 158 -9.69 14.17 -12.21
CA GLN A 158 -10.50 15.37 -12.42
C GLN A 158 -11.99 15.05 -12.23
N GLY A 159 -12.55 15.52 -11.11
CA GLY A 159 -13.99 15.66 -10.90
C GLY A 159 -14.76 14.37 -10.58
N ARG A 160 -14.79 13.97 -9.30
CA ARG A 160 -15.80 13.02 -8.82
C ARG A 160 -17.06 13.77 -8.38
N GLU A 161 -18.01 13.92 -9.29
CA GLU A 161 -19.42 14.17 -8.97
C GLU A 161 -20.02 12.88 -8.35
N PRO A 162 -20.74 12.97 -7.22
CA PRO A 162 -21.30 11.80 -6.54
C PRO A 162 -22.53 11.29 -7.30
N GLY A 163 -22.42 10.21 -8.07
CA GLY A 163 -23.63 9.58 -8.62
C GLY A 163 -23.51 8.51 -9.71
N ARG A 164 -22.32 8.18 -10.22
CA ARG A 164 -22.19 7.13 -11.26
C ARG A 164 -21.28 5.99 -10.82
N SER A 165 -21.88 4.83 -10.61
CA SER A 165 -21.20 3.55 -10.40
C SER A 165 -20.55 3.10 -11.72
N GLY A 166 -19.32 3.56 -11.96
CA GLY A 166 -18.39 2.98 -12.92
C GLY A 166 -17.57 1.91 -12.22
N GLN A 167 -17.74 0.67 -12.64
CA GLN A 167 -17.10 -0.52 -12.10
C GLN A 167 -15.72 -0.68 -12.75
N GLU A 168 -14.72 0.05 -12.26
CA GLU A 168 -13.33 -0.10 -12.69
C GLU A 168 -12.49 -0.54 -11.49
N HIS A 169 -12.25 -1.86 -11.43
CA HIS A 169 -11.33 -2.46 -10.47
C HIS A 169 -9.91 -2.37 -11.06
N GLY A 170 -9.05 -1.57 -10.42
CA GLY A 170 -7.66 -1.40 -10.80
C GLY A 170 -6.82 -0.92 -9.62
N GLU A 171 -5.62 -1.49 -9.49
CA GLU A 171 -4.60 -1.18 -8.49
C GLU A 171 -4.06 0.27 -8.66
N ASP A 172 -4.38 0.88 -9.80
CA ASP A 172 -4.16 2.29 -10.15
C ASP A 172 -5.00 3.26 -9.30
N LEU A 173 -5.99 2.76 -8.54
CA LEU A 173 -6.82 3.57 -7.64
C LEU A 173 -6.44 3.41 -6.15
N ALA A 174 -5.36 2.67 -5.85
CA ALA A 174 -4.97 2.44 -4.45
C ALA A 174 -4.59 3.75 -3.75
N TRP A 175 -5.10 3.90 -2.53
CA TRP A 175 -4.65 4.94 -1.60
C TRP A 175 -3.56 4.36 -0.71
N TRP A 176 -2.41 5.02 -0.64
CA TRP A 176 -1.22 4.50 0.00
C TRP A 176 -0.97 5.21 1.32
N PHE A 177 -0.78 4.40 2.37
CA PHE A 177 -0.32 4.84 3.67
C PHE A 177 1.10 4.35 3.91
N GLY A 178 1.94 5.17 4.53
CA GLY A 178 3.31 4.77 4.78
C GLY A 178 4.04 5.54 5.85
N MET A 179 5.24 5.05 6.15
CA MET A 179 6.15 5.62 7.12
C MET A 179 7.59 5.54 6.61
N THR A 180 8.37 6.59 6.88
CA THR A 180 9.79 6.65 6.54
C THR A 180 10.64 6.35 7.78
N MET A 181 11.67 5.52 7.63
CA MET A 181 12.61 5.16 8.71
C MET A 181 13.69 6.24 8.92
N ASP A 182 13.26 7.47 9.19
CA ASP A 182 14.12 8.63 9.46
C ASP A 182 13.90 9.25 10.84
N GLY A 183 13.62 8.42 11.85
CA GLY A 183 13.44 8.84 13.24
C GLY A 183 14.75 9.25 13.93
N PRO A 184 14.69 9.80 15.16
CA PRO A 184 15.85 10.33 15.86
C PRO A 184 16.98 9.31 16.12
N GLN A 185 16.61 8.04 16.25
CA GLN A 185 17.53 6.91 16.47
C GLN A 185 17.88 6.17 15.18
N ASP A 186 17.36 6.62 14.03
CA ASP A 186 17.57 5.93 12.77
C ASP A 186 18.81 6.46 12.07
N TYR A 187 19.65 5.53 11.64
CA TYR A 187 20.81 5.83 10.85
C TYR A 187 20.41 6.03 9.38
N ILE A 188 20.76 7.19 8.81
CA ILE A 188 20.43 7.53 7.42
C ILE A 188 21.73 7.63 6.62
N PRO A 189 22.00 6.65 5.72
CA PRO A 189 23.32 6.49 5.09
C PRO A 189 23.86 7.73 4.38
N ARG A 190 23.03 8.51 3.69
CA ARG A 190 23.51 9.70 2.96
C ARG A 190 23.51 10.98 3.78
N ARG A 191 22.91 10.98 4.98
CA ARG A 191 22.97 12.12 5.90
C ARG A 191 24.20 12.04 6.82
N ASP A 192 24.76 10.85 7.03
CA ASP A 192 25.95 10.67 7.86
C ASP A 192 27.25 10.78 7.04
N THR A 193 27.74 12.00 6.87
CA THR A 193 29.01 12.27 6.18
C THR A 193 30.25 12.09 7.06
N SER A 194 30.07 11.96 8.38
CA SER A 194 31.17 11.97 9.37
C SER A 194 31.35 10.66 10.14
N GLY A 195 30.47 9.68 9.98
CA GLY A 195 30.51 8.41 10.74
C GLY A 195 29.94 8.51 12.17
N LEU A 196 29.85 9.73 12.70
CA LEU A 196 29.45 10.02 14.09
C LEU A 196 28.04 9.52 14.44
N SER A 197 27.18 9.36 13.45
CA SER A 197 25.81 8.94 13.68
C SER A 197 25.73 7.49 14.17
N ARG A 198 26.58 6.61 13.65
CA ARG A 198 26.69 5.22 14.11
C ARG A 198 27.35 5.15 15.49
N ASP A 199 28.36 5.98 15.73
CA ASP A 199 29.05 6.06 17.03
C ASP A 199 28.12 6.56 18.15
N ARG A 200 27.14 7.41 17.81
CA ARG A 200 26.06 7.83 18.72
C ARG A 200 24.95 6.79 18.89
N GLY A 201 25.12 5.59 18.36
CA GLY A 201 24.19 4.47 18.52
C GLY A 201 22.98 4.50 17.59
N GLN A 202 22.98 5.30 16.53
CA GLN A 202 21.89 5.22 15.53
C GLN A 202 21.95 3.90 14.77
N VAL A 203 20.78 3.33 14.52
CA VAL A 203 20.62 1.99 13.92
C VAL A 203 20.01 2.12 12.54
N TYR A 204 20.62 1.46 11.56
CA TYR A 204 20.04 1.38 10.23
C TYR A 204 18.83 0.47 10.24
N ARG A 205 17.69 0.95 9.73
CA ARG A 205 16.47 0.15 9.58
C ARG A 205 16.50 -0.52 8.20
N ASP A 206 16.86 -1.79 8.21
CA ASP A 206 17.01 -2.63 7.02
C ASP A 206 15.66 -3.06 6.42
N GLU A 207 15.73 -3.80 5.30
CA GLU A 207 14.53 -4.34 4.65
C GLU A 207 13.69 -5.23 5.58
N HIS A 208 14.32 -5.92 6.55
CA HIS A 208 13.60 -6.78 7.50
C HIS A 208 12.75 -5.99 8.46
N PHE A 209 13.38 -5.01 9.08
CA PHE A 209 12.71 -4.13 9.99
C PHE A 209 11.52 -3.45 9.30
N VAL A 210 11.73 -2.90 8.10
CA VAL A 210 10.69 -2.20 7.36
C VAL A 210 9.56 -3.15 6.96
N CYS A 211 9.89 -4.35 6.51
CA CYS A 211 8.90 -5.37 6.22
C CYS A 211 7.99 -5.66 7.41
N ALA A 212 8.56 -5.86 8.61
CA ALA A 212 7.78 -6.10 9.81
C ALA A 212 6.83 -4.93 10.14
N GLN A 213 7.32 -3.69 9.99
CA GLN A 213 6.50 -2.49 10.20
C GLN A 213 5.34 -2.39 9.18
N VAL A 214 5.61 -2.71 7.92
CA VAL A 214 4.59 -2.73 6.86
C VAL A 214 3.52 -3.80 7.13
N THR A 215 3.90 -5.00 7.57
CA THR A 215 2.96 -6.05 7.96
C THR A 215 2.08 -5.63 9.15
N VAL A 216 2.65 -4.98 10.17
CA VAL A 216 1.87 -4.44 11.31
C VAL A 216 0.88 -3.38 10.83
N LEU A 217 1.31 -2.44 9.99
CA LEU A 217 0.44 -1.42 9.42
C LEU A 217 -0.70 -2.03 8.59
N ALA A 218 -0.41 -3.01 7.75
CA ALA A 218 -1.41 -3.70 6.94
C ALA A 218 -2.48 -4.36 7.80
N GLY A 219 -2.08 -5.10 8.84
CA GLY A 219 -3.00 -5.74 9.78
C GLY A 219 -3.92 -4.74 10.48
N LYS A 220 -3.39 -3.59 10.89
CA LYS A 220 -4.16 -2.51 11.53
C LYS A 220 -5.18 -1.87 10.59
N LEU A 221 -4.76 -1.55 9.36
CA LEU A 221 -5.67 -1.02 8.34
C LEU A 221 -6.81 -1.99 8.08
N LYS A 222 -6.50 -3.29 7.94
CA LYS A 222 -7.50 -4.34 7.72
C LYS A 222 -8.48 -4.45 8.88
N ALA A 223 -7.99 -4.48 10.12
CA ALA A 223 -8.83 -4.57 11.31
C ALA A 223 -9.80 -3.39 11.43
N LEU A 224 -9.34 -2.18 11.11
CA LEU A 224 -10.17 -0.99 11.14
C LEU A 224 -11.25 -1.02 10.06
N ASP A 225 -10.90 -1.43 8.85
CA ASP A 225 -11.85 -1.58 7.74
C ASP A 225 -12.92 -2.64 8.03
N ASP A 226 -12.53 -3.76 8.62
CA ASP A 226 -13.45 -4.81 9.05
C ASP A 226 -14.39 -4.35 10.16
N ALA A 227 -13.89 -3.57 11.12
CA ALA A 227 -14.71 -2.96 12.16
C ALA A 227 -15.73 -1.98 11.56
N ALA A 228 -15.32 -1.10 10.64
CA ALA A 228 -16.21 -0.14 9.98
C ALA A 228 -17.32 -0.83 9.16
N LYS A 229 -16.98 -1.93 8.48
CA LYS A 229 -17.94 -2.75 7.72
C LYS A 229 -18.92 -3.49 8.61
N SER A 230 -18.46 -3.99 9.76
CA SER A 230 -19.30 -4.69 10.74
C SER A 230 -20.35 -3.76 11.37
N THR A 231 -19.96 -2.52 11.68
CA THR A 231 -20.88 -1.49 12.19
C THR A 231 -21.92 -1.08 11.14
N SER A 232 -21.56 -1.08 9.86
CA SER A 232 -22.48 -0.74 8.76
C SER A 232 -23.48 -1.85 8.40
N GLY A 233 -23.22 -3.10 8.81
CA GLY A 233 -24.02 -4.28 8.44
C GLY A 233 -25.14 -4.66 9.41
N SER A 234 -25.19 -4.07 10.61
CA SER A 234 -26.22 -4.38 11.62
C SER A 234 -27.31 -3.29 11.67
N THR A 235 -28.33 -3.41 10.80
CA THR A 235 -29.72 -2.85 10.84
C THR A 235 -29.96 -1.34 11.08
N PRO A 236 -30.88 -0.66 10.35
CA PRO A 236 -31.14 0.77 10.49
C PRO A 236 -31.90 1.10 11.78
N GLY A 237 -31.27 1.88 12.64
CA GLY A 237 -31.93 2.51 13.78
C GLY A 237 -30.92 3.09 14.76
N ALA A 238 -30.94 4.42 14.89
CA ALA A 238 -30.22 5.24 15.87
C ALA A 238 -28.72 5.47 15.63
N ASP A 239 -28.46 6.58 14.94
CA ASP A 239 -27.46 7.62 15.25
C ASP A 239 -26.30 7.20 16.18
N THR A 240 -25.15 6.81 15.61
CA THR A 240 -23.85 6.89 16.30
C THR A 240 -22.67 6.74 15.33
N GLY A 241 -21.81 7.77 15.27
CA GLY A 241 -20.37 7.60 15.08
C GLY A 241 -19.84 7.16 13.71
N ALA A 242 -20.56 7.37 12.61
CA ALA A 242 -19.94 7.27 11.30
C ALA A 242 -18.82 8.33 11.21
N LEU A 243 -17.57 7.90 10.93
CA LEU A 243 -16.49 8.83 10.63
C LEU A 243 -16.99 9.76 9.50
N PRO A 244 -17.06 11.09 9.74
CA PRO A 244 -17.58 12.01 8.76
C PRO A 244 -16.73 11.91 7.49
N ALA A 245 -17.36 12.00 6.32
CA ALA A 245 -16.60 12.03 5.07
C ALA A 245 -15.52 13.12 5.14
N PRO A 246 -14.30 12.87 4.63
CA PRO A 246 -13.19 13.80 4.77
C PRO A 246 -13.57 15.16 4.18
N LYS A 247 -13.40 16.21 4.98
CA LYS A 247 -13.60 17.59 4.54
C LYS A 247 -12.50 17.94 3.54
N ARG A 248 -12.69 19.03 2.80
CA ARG A 248 -11.69 19.50 1.82
C ARG A 248 -10.32 19.75 2.45
N GLU A 249 -10.28 20.14 3.72
CA GLU A 249 -9.06 20.40 4.49
C GLU A 249 -8.29 19.12 4.88
N ASP A 250 -8.97 17.97 4.95
CA ASP A 250 -8.39 16.68 5.35
C ASP A 250 -7.94 15.82 4.15
N ARG A 251 -8.17 16.32 2.93
CA ARG A 251 -7.81 15.66 1.68
C ARG A 251 -6.47 16.20 1.18
N ALA A 252 -5.56 15.28 0.85
CA ALA A 252 -4.27 15.60 0.22
C ALA A 252 -4.43 16.08 -1.23
#